data_AF-A0A1V4HTP3-F1
#
_entry.id   AF-A0A1V4HTP3-F1
#
_cell.length_a   1.000
_cell.length_b   1.000
_cell.length_c   1.000
_cell.angle_alpha   90.00
_cell.angle_beta   90.00
_cell.angle_gamma   90.00
#
_symmetry.space_group_name_H-M   'P 1'
#
loop_
_entity.id
_entity.type
_entity.pdbx_description
1 polymer ?
#
loop_
_entity_poly.entity_id
_entity_poly.type
_entity_poly.pdbx_seq_one_letter_code
_entity_poly.pdbx_strand_id
1 'polypeptide(L)'
;MPFEQAVRRGAELFHARMFLPRSNYQQWQREGKVRQDTLTEEIVRRSQELPSVPGIDWSRWLQALMQLPHDRDVVVRGVRAKDVHAAMHGRLSSAEAVDVAALLPDLEQRLHARTLPEAVDAMWGTSLADELDELVIKNCLDFFDEDQSAWRMPGRERGLFVAWSELTRRNARMFLRGLHMPRILDLVQDAESAVVYVMEEMGISADAWPIYFTRVLTRLHGWTGFVRWRASAKHYYWAQQYPADIVDLLAIRLVMGLALLQESARSRGTPVRREQLNSVLRERGAESVLRYALHSGEVLPDWAQRIDDTLSRGNGTRCHDLLQRYWPLWHTQLGQEQAAALHELATAANATAALDALTPEDVAGLLQGLREFAPQEGMVWTLAMEAQSIDQLLTQVQVPQEPPSDKRPFAQAWFCIDVRAEPIRRHLERVGNYQTFGIAGFFGVPVGFLGYGKGSESHYCPAVITPKNLVLELPAALDPNNEDFLSTLGHALHDLKKSVLSPYVTVEAVGMLFGLDLFGKTLAPLAYSRWRSRIDT
;
A
#
# COMPACT_ATOMS: atom_id res chain seq x y z
N MET A 1 12.30 7.51 -10.36
CA MET A 1 12.97 6.97 -9.16
C MET A 1 13.57 5.63 -9.53
N PRO A 2 14.86 5.37 -9.29
CA PRO A 2 15.49 4.05 -9.47
C PRO A 2 14.74 2.96 -8.71
N PHE A 3 14.77 1.72 -9.21
CA PHE A 3 14.03 0.59 -8.63
C PHE A 3 14.37 0.38 -7.14
N GLU A 4 15.65 0.35 -6.77
CA GLU A 4 16.07 0.17 -5.37
C GLU A 4 15.52 1.27 -4.44
N GLN A 5 15.49 2.52 -4.90
CA GLN A 5 14.92 3.64 -4.14
C GLN A 5 13.40 3.50 -4.01
N ALA A 6 12.72 3.07 -5.07
CA ALA A 6 11.28 2.81 -5.04
C ALA A 6 10.92 1.66 -4.11
N VAL A 7 11.76 0.61 -4.08
CA VAL A 7 11.61 -0.53 -3.18
C VAL A 7 11.80 -0.09 -1.72
N ARG A 8 12.86 0.65 -1.40
CA ARG A 8 13.07 1.18 -0.04
C ARG A 8 11.90 2.06 0.40
N ARG A 9 11.45 2.96 -0.47
CA ARG A 9 10.30 3.81 -0.18
C ARG A 9 9.01 3.01 0.02
N GLY A 10 8.81 1.95 -0.77
CA GLY A 10 7.69 1.02 -0.61
C GLY A 10 7.74 0.29 0.73
N ALA A 11 8.90 -0.19 1.17
CA ALA A 11 9.09 -0.85 2.46
C ALA A 11 8.68 0.06 3.64
N GLU A 12 9.12 1.32 3.60
CA GLU A 12 8.81 2.33 4.61
C GLU A 12 7.31 2.63 4.70
N LEU A 13 6.66 2.75 3.54
CA LEU A 13 5.26 3.17 3.45
C LEU A 13 4.29 2.03 3.75
N PHE A 14 4.53 0.85 3.20
CA PHE A 14 3.60 -0.28 3.31
C PHE A 14 3.90 -1.19 4.49
N HIS A 15 4.95 -0.90 5.27
CA HIS A 15 5.43 -1.75 6.37
C HIS A 15 5.61 -3.21 5.92
N ALA A 16 5.96 -3.39 4.65
CA ALA A 16 6.04 -4.69 3.99
C ALA A 16 7.50 -5.04 3.71
N ARG A 17 7.82 -6.33 3.82
CA ARG A 17 9.12 -6.83 3.39
C ARG A 17 9.13 -6.88 1.87
N MET A 18 10.05 -6.14 1.25
CA MET A 18 10.11 -6.03 -0.21
C MET A 18 10.92 -7.13 -0.88
N PHE A 19 11.80 -7.78 -0.12
CA PHE A 19 12.62 -8.90 -0.57
C PHE A 19 12.31 -10.12 0.29
N LEU A 20 12.53 -11.32 -0.24
CA LEU A 20 12.42 -12.52 0.58
C LEU A 20 13.50 -12.54 1.68
N PRO A 21 13.26 -13.25 2.81
CA PRO A 21 14.32 -13.53 3.76
C PRO A 21 15.52 -14.22 3.10
N ARG A 22 16.73 -14.01 3.65
CA ARG A 22 17.99 -14.62 3.18
C ARG A 22 17.87 -16.14 3.09
N SER A 23 17.23 -16.77 4.08
CA SER A 23 17.01 -18.23 4.12
C SER A 23 16.29 -18.78 2.88
N ASN A 24 15.34 -18.02 2.30
CA ASN A 24 14.67 -18.40 1.05
C ASN A 24 15.63 -18.37 -0.13
N TYR A 25 16.46 -17.32 -0.24
CA TYR A 25 17.45 -17.21 -1.31
C TYR A 25 18.55 -18.28 -1.19
N GLN A 26 18.99 -18.60 0.02
CA GLN A 26 19.93 -19.70 0.28
C GLN A 26 19.33 -21.07 -0.10
N GLN A 27 18.03 -21.27 0.13
CA GLN A 27 17.34 -22.45 -0.39
C GLN A 27 17.39 -22.49 -1.92
N TRP A 28 17.05 -21.39 -2.59
CA TRP A 28 17.09 -21.29 -4.05
C TRP A 28 18.49 -21.44 -4.64
N GLN A 29 19.52 -20.97 -3.94
CA GLN A 29 20.91 -21.21 -4.28
C GLN A 29 21.23 -22.71 -4.26
N ARG A 30 20.81 -23.44 -3.22
CA ARG A 30 20.96 -24.91 -3.15
C ARG A 30 20.17 -25.66 -4.23
N GLU A 31 19.05 -25.09 -4.67
CA GLU A 31 18.24 -25.61 -5.79
C GLU A 31 18.80 -25.24 -7.19
N GLY A 32 19.92 -24.51 -7.27
CA GLY A 32 20.51 -24.10 -8.55
C GLY A 32 19.74 -22.97 -9.26
N LYS A 33 18.92 -22.22 -8.53
CA LYS A 33 18.13 -21.07 -9.04
C LYS A 33 18.84 -19.72 -8.87
N VAL A 34 20.04 -19.70 -8.31
CA VAL A 34 20.85 -18.48 -8.14
C VAL A 34 22.18 -18.68 -8.84
N ARG A 35 22.60 -17.71 -9.65
CA ARG A 35 23.89 -17.74 -10.34
C ARG A 35 25.01 -17.25 -9.40
N GLN A 36 25.94 -18.14 -9.09
CA GLN A 36 26.99 -17.88 -8.10
C GLN A 36 27.97 -16.77 -8.52
N ASP A 37 28.32 -16.71 -9.81
CA ASP A 37 29.25 -15.70 -10.33
C ASP A 37 28.67 -14.30 -10.17
N THR A 38 27.42 -14.10 -10.59
CA THR A 38 26.69 -12.84 -10.43
C THR A 38 26.55 -12.47 -8.95
N LEU A 39 26.21 -13.42 -8.08
CA LEU A 39 26.16 -13.15 -6.63
C LEU A 39 27.50 -12.60 -6.12
N THR A 40 28.61 -13.21 -6.55
CA THR A 40 29.96 -12.83 -6.13
C THR A 40 30.35 -11.46 -6.68
N GLU A 41 30.10 -11.20 -7.97
CA GLU A 41 30.36 -9.93 -8.64
C GLU A 41 29.59 -8.77 -8.01
N GLU A 42 28.31 -8.99 -7.69
CA GLU A 42 27.44 -7.99 -7.06
C GLU A 42 27.89 -7.64 -5.63
N ILE A 43 28.39 -8.64 -4.88
CA ILE A 43 28.99 -8.43 -3.56
C ILE A 43 30.28 -7.62 -3.68
N VAL A 44 31.19 -8.01 -4.60
CA VAL A 44 32.45 -7.29 -4.84
C VAL A 44 32.17 -5.84 -5.23
N ARG A 45 31.24 -5.59 -6.16
CA ARG A 45 30.92 -4.23 -6.59
C ARG A 45 30.45 -3.36 -5.43
N ARG A 46 29.50 -3.83 -4.63
CA ARG A 46 28.98 -3.07 -3.48
C ARG A 46 29.99 -2.90 -2.36
N SER A 47 30.90 -3.86 -2.19
CA SER A 47 31.97 -3.78 -1.20
C SER A 47 32.93 -2.60 -1.43
N GLN A 48 33.06 -2.12 -2.68
CA GLN A 48 33.94 -0.99 -3.04
C GLN A 48 33.40 0.36 -2.57
N GLU A 49 32.11 0.46 -2.30
CA GLU A 49 31.45 1.68 -1.84
C GLU A 49 31.45 1.81 -0.29
N LEU A 50 31.84 0.75 0.41
CA LEU A 50 31.82 0.70 1.88
C LEU A 50 33.06 1.38 2.50
N PRO A 51 32.95 1.90 3.73
CA PRO A 51 34.07 2.55 4.42
C PRO A 51 35.26 1.61 4.59
N SER A 52 36.47 2.12 4.39
CA SER A 52 37.70 1.36 4.65
C SER A 52 37.86 1.11 6.15
N VAL A 53 37.98 -0.15 6.56
CA VAL A 53 38.20 -0.55 7.95
C VAL A 53 39.47 -1.43 8.01
N PRO A 54 40.48 -1.07 8.82
CA PRO A 54 41.72 -1.83 8.93
C PRO A 54 41.49 -3.33 9.21
N GLY A 55 42.10 -4.20 8.40
CA GLY A 55 42.00 -5.65 8.56
C GLY A 55 40.68 -6.29 8.08
N ILE A 56 39.72 -5.49 7.61
CA ILE A 56 38.42 -5.99 7.11
C ILE A 56 38.44 -6.07 5.59
N ASP A 57 38.25 -7.29 5.08
CA ASP A 57 37.93 -7.55 3.67
C ASP A 57 36.41 -7.62 3.52
N TRP A 58 35.81 -6.54 3.03
CA TRP A 58 34.36 -6.45 2.85
C TRP A 58 33.79 -7.54 1.95
N SER A 59 34.47 -7.90 0.86
CA SER A 59 33.95 -8.93 -0.05
C SER A 59 33.80 -10.26 0.69
N ARG A 60 34.83 -10.65 1.45
CA ARG A 60 34.83 -11.86 2.26
C ARG A 60 33.79 -11.83 3.39
N TRP A 61 33.68 -10.70 4.09
CA TRP A 61 32.70 -10.53 5.17
C TRP A 61 31.26 -10.59 4.66
N LEU A 62 30.97 -9.91 3.54
CA LEU A 62 29.64 -9.93 2.95
C LEU A 62 29.28 -11.31 2.39
N GLN A 63 30.24 -12.04 1.79
CA GLN A 63 30.02 -13.43 1.39
C GLN A 63 29.67 -14.32 2.59
N ALA A 64 30.38 -14.17 3.71
CA ALA A 64 30.08 -14.90 4.93
C ALA A 64 28.70 -14.54 5.50
N LEU A 65 28.34 -13.24 5.49
CA LEU A 65 27.03 -12.75 5.88
C LEU A 65 25.91 -13.42 5.08
N MET A 66 26.06 -13.50 3.75
CA MET A 66 25.09 -14.15 2.86
C MET A 66 24.89 -15.63 3.16
N GLN A 67 25.81 -16.27 3.87
CA GLN A 67 25.78 -17.70 4.19
C GLN A 67 25.40 -18.00 5.66
N LEU A 68 25.12 -16.98 6.47
CA LEU A 68 24.66 -17.19 7.85
C LEU A 68 23.31 -17.93 7.88
N PRO A 69 23.10 -18.88 8.81
CA PRO A 69 21.93 -19.78 8.81
C PRO A 69 20.64 -19.14 9.37
N HIS A 70 20.58 -17.81 9.46
CA HIS A 70 19.46 -17.08 10.04
C HIS A 70 19.24 -15.72 9.37
N ASP A 71 18.02 -15.20 9.48
CA ASP A 71 17.59 -13.92 8.91
C ASP A 71 17.69 -12.74 9.91
N ARG A 72 18.51 -12.88 10.97
CA ARG A 72 18.69 -11.80 11.95
C ARG A 72 19.31 -10.56 11.29
N ASP A 73 18.85 -9.39 11.72
CA ASP A 73 19.43 -8.12 11.32
C ASP A 73 20.92 -8.08 11.71
N VAL A 74 21.73 -7.57 10.80
CA VAL A 74 23.20 -7.56 10.92
C VAL A 74 23.67 -6.57 11.98
N VAL A 75 22.88 -5.51 12.17
CA VAL A 75 23.18 -4.43 13.12
C VAL A 75 22.01 -4.21 14.05
N VAL A 76 22.25 -4.42 15.34
CA VAL A 76 21.32 -4.17 16.42
C VAL A 76 20.97 -2.67 16.45
N ARG A 77 19.67 -2.37 16.50
CA ARG A 77 19.17 -0.99 16.48
C ARG A 77 19.63 -0.23 17.74
N GLY A 78 20.13 1.00 17.56
CA GLY A 78 20.56 1.87 18.67
C GLY A 78 21.91 1.51 19.31
N VAL A 79 22.61 0.49 18.81
CA VAL A 79 23.93 0.10 19.34
C VAL A 79 25.00 1.15 19.04
N ARG A 80 25.86 1.43 20.03
CA ARG A 80 26.99 2.36 19.91
C ARG A 80 28.30 1.59 19.79
N ALA A 81 29.19 2.05 18.91
CA ALA A 81 30.47 1.39 18.67
C ALA A 81 31.31 1.19 19.95
N LYS A 82 31.29 2.17 20.86
CA LYS A 82 31.98 2.08 22.15
C LYS A 82 31.48 0.93 23.04
N ASP A 83 30.17 0.63 23.00
CA ASP A 83 29.58 -0.45 23.80
C ASP A 83 29.95 -1.81 23.22
N VAL A 84 29.97 -1.93 21.89
CA VAL A 84 30.39 -3.14 21.18
C VAL A 84 31.85 -3.44 21.45
N HIS A 85 32.73 -2.45 21.28
CA HIS A 85 34.16 -2.60 21.56
C HIS A 85 34.41 -2.97 23.04
N ALA A 86 33.68 -2.35 23.98
CA ALA A 86 33.77 -2.74 25.39
C ALA A 86 33.37 -4.21 25.59
N ALA A 87 32.25 -4.64 25.00
CA ALA A 87 31.77 -6.01 25.09
C ALA A 87 32.73 -7.04 24.47
N MET A 88 33.35 -6.72 23.32
CA MET A 88 34.36 -7.56 22.66
C MET A 88 35.57 -7.86 23.56
N HIS A 89 35.93 -6.91 24.43
CA HIS A 89 37.04 -7.07 25.38
C HIS A 89 36.60 -7.47 26.80
N GLY A 90 35.35 -7.92 26.98
CA GLY A 90 34.83 -8.32 28.30
C GLY A 90 34.75 -7.18 29.31
N ARG A 91 34.70 -5.92 28.85
CA ARG A 91 34.59 -4.72 29.68
C ARG A 91 33.12 -4.30 29.76
N LEU A 92 32.72 -3.73 30.89
CA LEU A 92 31.43 -3.05 31.00
C LEU A 92 31.47 -1.73 30.23
N SER A 93 30.33 -1.33 29.66
CA SER A 93 30.19 0.01 29.07
C SER A 93 30.54 1.07 30.12
N SER A 94 31.20 2.15 29.67
CA SER A 94 31.49 3.35 30.47
C SER A 94 30.24 3.77 31.26
N ALA A 95 30.36 3.88 32.58
CA ALA A 95 29.33 4.37 33.50
C ALA A 95 29.20 5.91 33.41
N GLU A 96 29.20 6.45 32.20
CA GLU A 96 28.91 7.85 31.95
C GLU A 96 27.48 8.15 32.39
N ALA A 97 27.32 9.28 33.10
CA ALA A 97 26.01 9.81 33.41
C ALA A 97 25.23 10.03 32.12
N VAL A 98 23.96 9.60 32.12
CA VAL A 98 23.05 9.75 30.99
C VAL A 98 22.73 11.24 30.84
N ASP A 99 23.20 11.83 29.75
CA ASP A 99 22.75 13.15 29.32
C ASP A 99 21.39 13.01 28.65
N VAL A 100 20.33 13.25 29.42
CA VAL A 100 18.95 13.20 28.92
C VAL A 100 18.75 14.19 27.79
N ALA A 101 19.34 15.39 27.86
CA ALA A 101 19.15 16.42 26.85
C ALA A 101 19.72 16.00 25.49
N ALA A 102 20.81 15.22 25.47
CA ALA A 102 21.37 14.65 24.25
C ALA A 102 20.48 13.57 23.60
N LEU A 103 19.59 12.93 24.37
CA LEU A 103 18.68 11.87 23.86
C LEU A 103 17.39 12.42 23.26
N LEU A 104 16.94 13.60 23.71
CA LEU A 104 15.64 14.14 23.30
C LEU A 104 15.52 14.47 21.80
N PRO A 105 16.53 15.02 21.11
CA PRO A 105 16.39 15.35 19.68
C PRO A 105 16.09 14.14 18.80
N ASP A 106 16.77 13.01 19.03
CA ASP A 106 16.51 11.77 18.29
C ASP A 106 15.13 11.18 18.62
N LEU A 107 14.73 11.21 19.89
CA LEU A 107 13.38 10.79 20.30
C LEU A 107 12.30 11.67 19.65
N GLU A 108 12.50 13.00 19.65
CA GLU A 108 11.59 13.95 19.00
C GLU A 108 11.47 13.65 17.51
N GLN A 109 12.59 13.46 16.81
CA GLN A 109 12.60 13.11 15.40
C GLN A 109 11.84 11.79 15.13
N ARG A 110 12.05 10.76 15.96
CA ARG A 110 11.34 9.47 15.86
C ARG A 110 9.83 9.62 16.06
N LEU A 111 9.39 10.49 16.96
CA LEU A 111 7.97 10.77 17.21
C LEU A 111 7.37 11.70 16.14
N HIS A 112 8.16 12.58 15.52
CA HIS A 112 7.74 13.46 14.42
C HIS A 112 7.58 12.73 13.10
N ALA A 113 8.35 11.67 12.89
CA ALA A 113 8.15 10.77 11.76
C ALA A 113 6.79 10.04 11.79
N ARG A 114 6.12 9.98 12.94
CA ARG A 114 4.84 9.29 13.17
C ARG A 114 3.63 10.23 13.06
N THR A 115 2.47 9.65 12.75
CA THR A 115 1.19 10.32 12.99
C THR A 115 1.02 10.59 14.49
N LEU A 116 0.21 11.58 14.86
CA LEU A 116 0.05 11.92 16.27
C LEU A 116 -0.54 10.78 17.11
N PRO A 117 -1.55 10.00 16.65
CA PRO A 117 -1.99 8.79 17.33
C PRO A 117 -0.87 7.76 17.54
N GLU A 118 -0.06 7.48 16.52
CA GLU A 118 1.08 6.56 16.62
C GLU A 118 2.16 7.07 17.59
N ALA A 119 2.37 8.39 17.68
CA ALA A 119 3.30 8.99 18.63
C ALA A 119 2.79 8.87 20.07
N VAL A 120 1.48 9.02 20.27
CA VAL A 120 0.84 8.79 21.58
C VAL A 120 0.92 7.31 21.96
N ASP A 121 0.68 6.39 21.03
CA ASP A 121 0.84 4.95 21.28
C ASP A 121 2.26 4.59 21.70
N ALA A 122 3.27 5.14 21.02
CA ALA A 122 4.67 4.91 21.36
C ALA A 122 5.09 5.45 22.74
N MET A 123 4.27 6.30 23.37
CA MET A 123 4.60 6.98 24.63
C MET A 123 3.66 6.61 25.79
N TRP A 124 2.43 6.13 25.50
CA TRP A 124 1.41 5.78 26.49
C TRP A 124 0.82 4.38 26.31
N GLY A 125 1.18 3.64 25.26
CA GLY A 125 0.68 2.27 25.04
C GLY A 125 -0.85 2.21 24.82
N THR A 126 -1.42 3.20 24.14
CA THR A 126 -2.87 3.40 23.99
C THR A 126 -3.53 2.66 22.82
N SER A 127 -2.75 2.12 21.87
CA SER A 127 -3.24 1.45 20.65
C SER A 127 -4.26 2.23 19.80
N LEU A 128 -4.23 3.57 19.88
CA LEU A 128 -5.15 4.47 19.15
C LEU A 128 -5.06 4.28 17.64
N ALA A 129 -3.87 4.03 17.11
CA ALA A 129 -3.67 3.86 15.67
C ALA A 129 -4.35 2.59 15.14
N ASP A 130 -4.35 1.52 15.93
CA ASP A 130 -4.99 0.25 15.57
C ASP A 130 -6.51 0.33 15.74
N GLU A 131 -6.98 0.96 16.83
CA GLU A 131 -8.42 1.25 17.01
C GLU A 131 -8.96 2.15 15.88
N LEU A 132 -8.19 3.16 15.46
CA LEU A 132 -8.53 4.01 14.32
C LEU A 132 -8.68 3.18 13.04
N ASP A 133 -7.77 2.26 12.78
CA ASP A 133 -7.81 1.41 11.60
C ASP A 133 -9.04 0.50 11.61
N GLU A 134 -9.35 -0.15 12.73
CA GLU A 134 -10.56 -0.98 12.87
C GLU A 134 -11.86 -0.17 12.65
N LEU A 135 -11.95 1.02 13.25
CA LEU A 135 -13.10 1.90 13.08
C LEU A 135 -13.27 2.31 11.62
N VAL A 136 -12.20 2.74 10.96
CA VAL A 136 -12.25 3.18 9.56
C VAL A 136 -12.58 2.02 8.63
N ILE A 137 -11.97 0.84 8.83
CA ILE A 137 -12.28 -0.38 8.06
C ILE A 137 -13.77 -0.68 8.13
N LYS A 138 -14.38 -0.62 9.32
CA LYS A 138 -15.81 -0.86 9.47
C LYS A 138 -16.67 0.11 8.65
N ASN A 139 -16.35 1.41 8.69
CA ASN A 139 -17.08 2.40 7.90
C ASN A 139 -16.87 2.22 6.40
N CYS A 140 -15.69 1.77 5.98
CA CYS A 140 -15.44 1.40 4.59
C CYS A 140 -16.28 0.20 4.17
N LEU A 141 -16.39 -0.84 5.00
CA LEU A 141 -17.25 -2.00 4.71
C LEU A 141 -18.72 -1.58 4.56
N ASP A 142 -19.22 -0.73 5.46
CA ASP A 142 -20.61 -0.23 5.42
C ASP A 142 -20.89 0.61 4.16
N PHE A 143 -19.95 1.49 3.76
CA PHE A 143 -20.12 2.33 2.58
C PHE A 143 -19.91 1.56 1.28
N PHE A 144 -18.89 0.73 1.18
CA PHE A 144 -18.52 0.05 -0.06
C PHE A 144 -19.29 -1.25 -0.32
N ASP A 145 -20.24 -1.62 0.53
CA ASP A 145 -21.14 -2.75 0.31
C ASP A 145 -21.91 -2.62 -1.02
N GLU A 146 -21.68 -3.56 -1.94
CA GLU A 146 -22.31 -3.58 -3.26
C GLU A 146 -23.63 -4.36 -3.24
N ASP A 147 -24.51 -4.00 -2.30
CA ASP A 147 -25.80 -4.64 -2.00
C ASP A 147 -25.70 -6.11 -1.57
N GLN A 148 -24.60 -6.47 -0.89
CA GLN A 148 -24.46 -7.80 -0.27
C GLN A 148 -25.19 -7.87 1.07
N SER A 149 -25.28 -6.73 1.77
CA SER A 149 -25.91 -6.63 3.07
C SER A 149 -27.39 -6.25 2.96
N ALA A 150 -28.24 -6.87 3.78
CA ALA A 150 -29.66 -6.52 3.85
C ALA A 150 -29.90 -5.08 4.35
N TRP A 151 -28.98 -4.56 5.17
CA TRP A 151 -29.01 -3.21 5.70
C TRP A 151 -28.00 -2.35 4.95
N ARG A 152 -28.48 -1.28 4.32
CA ARG A 152 -27.65 -0.36 3.53
C ARG A 152 -27.31 0.89 4.32
N MET A 153 -26.16 1.49 4.04
CA MET A 153 -25.80 2.78 4.59
C MET A 153 -26.71 3.88 4.00
N PRO A 154 -27.45 4.63 4.82
CA PRO A 154 -28.33 5.69 4.33
C PRO A 154 -27.54 6.90 3.81
N GLY A 155 -28.04 7.54 2.75
CA GLY A 155 -27.46 8.78 2.25
C GLY A 155 -26.21 8.60 1.39
N ARG A 156 -25.85 7.35 1.07
CA ARG A 156 -24.61 6.97 0.38
C ARG A 156 -24.44 7.65 -0.99
N GLU A 157 -25.54 7.96 -1.65
CA GLU A 157 -25.61 8.63 -2.95
C GLU A 157 -25.01 10.04 -2.93
N ARG A 158 -24.87 10.66 -1.74
CA ARG A 158 -24.23 11.97 -1.56
C ARG A 158 -22.72 11.90 -1.36
N GLY A 159 -22.17 10.69 -1.36
CA GLY A 159 -20.74 10.42 -1.27
C GLY A 159 -20.24 10.04 0.12
N LEU A 160 -19.01 9.54 0.17
CA LEU A 160 -18.42 8.88 1.35
C LEU A 160 -18.40 9.77 2.58
N PHE A 161 -17.79 10.96 2.51
CA PHE A 161 -17.67 11.81 3.69
C PHE A 161 -19.02 12.31 4.19
N VAL A 162 -19.93 12.71 3.28
CA VAL A 162 -21.25 13.24 3.64
C VAL A 162 -22.11 12.17 4.32
N ALA A 163 -22.22 10.99 3.70
CA ALA A 163 -22.99 9.88 4.26
C ALA A 163 -22.43 9.45 5.63
N TRP A 164 -21.10 9.34 5.73
CA TRP A 164 -20.43 8.99 6.97
C TRP A 164 -20.65 10.03 8.07
N SER A 165 -20.54 11.33 7.73
CA SER A 165 -20.71 12.43 8.69
C SER A 165 -22.11 12.43 9.29
N GLU A 166 -23.15 12.26 8.47
CA GLU A 166 -24.53 12.23 8.96
C GLU A 166 -24.82 11.04 9.87
N LEU A 167 -24.33 9.86 9.52
CA LEU A 167 -24.47 8.66 10.34
C LEU A 167 -23.71 8.84 11.66
N THR A 168 -22.50 9.39 11.61
CA THR A 168 -21.66 9.65 12.79
C THR A 168 -22.29 10.64 13.75
N ARG A 169 -22.97 11.69 13.27
CA ARG A 169 -23.71 12.64 14.10
C ARG A 169 -24.79 11.99 14.97
N ARG A 170 -25.34 10.85 14.53
CA ARG A 170 -26.43 10.12 15.21
C ARG A 170 -25.95 8.87 15.94
N ASN A 171 -24.64 8.60 15.94
CA ASN A 171 -24.08 7.36 16.47
C ASN A 171 -23.90 7.42 18.00
N ALA A 172 -24.95 7.06 18.74
CA ALA A 172 -24.95 7.03 20.20
C ALA A 172 -23.86 6.11 20.79
N ARG A 173 -23.50 5.01 20.11
CA ARG A 173 -22.46 4.09 20.58
C ARG A 173 -21.09 4.74 20.62
N MET A 174 -20.75 5.57 19.64
CA MET A 174 -19.48 6.30 19.63
C MET A 174 -19.45 7.40 20.70
N PHE A 175 -20.58 8.08 20.92
CA PHE A 175 -20.71 9.05 22.00
C PHE A 175 -20.50 8.39 23.38
N LEU A 176 -21.07 7.21 23.62
CA LEU A 176 -20.89 6.46 24.87
C LEU A 176 -19.44 6.00 25.09
N ARG A 177 -18.66 5.84 24.02
CA ARG A 177 -17.21 5.60 24.07
C ARG A 177 -16.38 6.88 24.30
N GLY A 178 -17.03 8.02 24.51
CA GLY A 178 -16.35 9.31 24.69
C GLY A 178 -15.87 9.95 23.39
N LEU A 179 -16.24 9.41 22.21
CA LEU A 179 -15.87 9.96 20.91
C LEU A 179 -16.86 11.04 20.48
N HIS A 180 -16.55 12.30 20.79
CA HIS A 180 -17.41 13.46 20.50
C HIS A 180 -17.21 14.01 19.09
N MET A 181 -17.18 13.14 18.07
CA MET A 181 -17.07 13.52 16.66
C MET A 181 -18.10 14.56 16.18
N PRO A 182 -19.38 14.59 16.65
CA PRO A 182 -20.32 15.63 16.23
C PRO A 182 -19.80 17.05 16.46
N ARG A 183 -19.02 17.30 17.53
CA ARG A 183 -18.44 18.61 17.82
C ARG A 183 -17.41 19.04 16.77
N ILE A 184 -16.66 18.09 16.22
CA ILE A 184 -15.69 18.34 15.14
C ILE A 184 -16.47 18.57 13.84
N LEU A 185 -17.45 17.69 13.56
CA LEU A 185 -18.23 17.75 12.34
C LEU A 185 -19.08 19.03 12.23
N ASP A 186 -19.55 19.60 13.35
CA ASP A 186 -20.29 20.88 13.37
C ASP A 186 -19.44 22.09 12.94
N LEU A 187 -18.11 21.96 12.92
CA LEU A 187 -17.18 23.05 12.59
C LEU A 187 -16.68 23.01 11.14
N VAL A 188 -17.06 21.99 10.38
CA VAL A 188 -16.54 21.70 9.03
C VAL A 188 -17.69 21.54 8.04
N GLN A 189 -17.45 21.90 6.78
CA GLN A 189 -18.49 21.91 5.75
C GLN A 189 -18.40 20.69 4.81
N ASP A 190 -17.18 20.25 4.53
CA ASP A 190 -16.82 19.22 3.56
C ASP A 190 -15.54 18.46 4.00
N ALA A 191 -15.07 17.52 3.18
CA ALA A 191 -13.92 16.70 3.49
C ALA A 191 -12.63 17.55 3.57
N GLU A 192 -12.43 18.49 2.66
CA GLU A 192 -11.28 19.38 2.60
C GLU A 192 -11.18 20.27 3.84
N SER A 193 -12.27 20.93 4.23
CA SER A 193 -12.32 21.75 5.44
C SER A 193 -12.11 20.91 6.71
N ALA A 194 -12.56 19.65 6.73
CA ALA A 194 -12.27 18.73 7.82
C ALA A 194 -10.79 18.36 7.91
N VAL A 195 -10.12 18.12 6.78
CA VAL A 195 -8.67 17.90 6.73
C VAL A 195 -7.94 19.10 7.31
N VAL A 196 -8.23 20.31 6.83
CA VAL A 196 -7.58 21.55 7.29
C VAL A 196 -7.80 21.76 8.79
N TYR A 197 -9.05 21.71 9.24
CA TYR A 197 -9.42 21.90 10.65
C TYR A 197 -8.68 20.94 11.57
N VAL A 198 -8.68 19.64 11.23
CA VAL A 198 -8.04 18.62 12.07
C VAL A 198 -6.52 18.80 12.13
N MET A 199 -5.88 19.16 11.01
CA MET A 199 -4.43 19.37 10.98
C MET A 199 -4.00 20.60 11.80
N GLU A 200 -4.77 21.68 11.73
CA GLU A 200 -4.58 22.87 12.58
C GLU A 200 -4.84 22.57 14.05
N GLU A 201 -5.87 21.78 14.34
CA GLU A 201 -6.22 21.39 15.70
C GLU A 201 -5.18 20.45 16.33
N MET A 202 -4.56 19.58 15.55
CA MET A 202 -3.41 18.77 15.98
C MET A 202 -2.09 19.56 16.02
N GLY A 203 -2.06 20.80 15.53
CA GLY A 203 -0.85 21.63 15.46
C GLY A 203 0.22 21.07 14.53
N ILE A 204 -0.17 20.44 13.42
CA ILE A 204 0.77 19.93 12.42
C ILE A 204 1.04 21.03 11.38
N SER A 205 2.32 21.44 11.25
CA SER A 205 2.73 22.45 10.27
C SER A 205 2.35 22.05 8.84
N ALA A 206 1.89 23.03 8.05
CA ALA A 206 1.52 22.85 6.64
C ALA A 206 2.62 22.17 5.81
N ASP A 207 3.89 22.48 6.10
CA ASP A 207 5.05 21.88 5.42
C ASP A 207 5.14 20.34 5.62
N ALA A 208 4.60 19.85 6.75
CA ALA A 208 4.61 18.42 7.09
C ALA A 208 3.38 17.68 6.55
N TRP A 209 2.36 18.37 6.04
CA TRP A 209 1.10 17.75 5.61
C TRP A 209 1.27 16.67 4.55
N PRO A 210 2.05 16.85 3.46
CA PRO A 210 2.17 15.81 2.43
C PRO A 210 2.71 14.48 2.98
N ILE A 211 3.72 14.55 3.86
CA ILE A 211 4.31 13.38 4.51
C ILE A 211 3.31 12.76 5.49
N TYR A 212 2.60 13.59 6.26
CA TYR A 212 1.59 13.14 7.21
C TYR A 212 0.43 12.42 6.52
N PHE A 213 -0.13 12.99 5.45
CA PHE A 213 -1.21 12.38 4.66
C PHE A 213 -0.78 11.08 4.02
N THR A 214 0.45 11.03 3.48
CA THR A 214 1.01 9.80 2.93
C THR A 214 1.02 8.70 3.99
N ARG A 215 1.46 9.00 5.21
CA ARG A 215 1.48 8.03 6.32
C ARG A 215 0.08 7.62 6.77
N VAL A 216 -0.85 8.56 6.90
CA VAL A 216 -2.25 8.28 7.28
C VAL A 216 -2.91 7.33 6.27
N LEU A 217 -2.72 7.57 4.98
CA LEU A 217 -3.33 6.77 3.90
C LEU A 217 -2.65 5.40 3.72
N THR A 218 -1.35 5.30 3.94
CA THR A 218 -0.60 4.05 3.73
C THR A 218 -0.83 3.02 4.82
N ARG A 219 -1.24 3.44 6.04
CA ARG A 219 -1.72 2.51 7.08
C ARG A 219 -2.84 1.58 6.61
N LEU A 220 -3.76 2.09 5.79
CA LEU A 220 -4.81 1.29 5.13
C LEU A 220 -4.60 1.26 3.62
N HIS A 221 -3.39 0.93 3.16
CA HIS A 221 -3.04 0.97 1.74
C HIS A 221 -3.98 0.17 0.82
N GLY A 222 -4.57 -0.94 1.31
CA GLY A 222 -5.58 -1.70 0.58
C GLY A 222 -6.84 -0.89 0.30
N TRP A 223 -7.42 -0.29 1.35
CA TRP A 223 -8.58 0.60 1.21
C TRP A 223 -8.24 1.85 0.41
N THR A 224 -7.12 2.52 0.69
CA THR A 224 -6.67 3.69 -0.07
C THR A 224 -6.54 3.39 -1.56
N GLY A 225 -5.94 2.25 -1.92
CA GLY A 225 -5.83 1.79 -3.31
C GLY A 225 -7.20 1.52 -3.94
N PHE A 226 -8.10 0.85 -3.20
CA PHE A 226 -9.46 0.57 -3.64
C PHE A 226 -10.27 1.86 -3.88
N VAL A 227 -10.27 2.80 -2.94
CA VAL A 227 -10.97 4.10 -3.09
C VAL A 227 -10.40 4.88 -4.26
N ARG A 228 -9.08 4.94 -4.42
CA ARG A 228 -8.44 5.60 -5.57
C ARG A 228 -8.84 4.97 -6.89
N TRP A 229 -8.85 3.64 -6.97
CA TRP A 229 -9.32 2.92 -8.14
C TRP A 229 -10.79 3.26 -8.43
N ARG A 230 -11.67 3.16 -7.43
CA ARG A 230 -13.12 3.43 -7.57
C ARG A 230 -13.38 4.86 -8.05
N ALA A 231 -12.69 5.86 -7.50
CA ALA A 231 -12.78 7.26 -7.93
C ALA A 231 -12.36 7.46 -9.39
N SER A 232 -11.36 6.70 -9.86
CA SER A 232 -10.86 6.78 -11.23
C SER A 232 -11.70 6.01 -12.25
N ALA A 233 -12.47 5.02 -11.80
CA ALA A 233 -13.27 4.13 -12.64
C ALA A 233 -14.62 4.77 -13.03
N LYS A 234 -14.59 5.78 -13.91
CA LYS A 234 -15.74 6.63 -14.28
C LYS A 234 -16.99 5.88 -14.80
N HIS A 235 -16.81 4.68 -15.34
CA HIS A 235 -17.89 3.84 -15.88
C HIS A 235 -18.32 2.72 -14.93
N TYR A 236 -17.72 2.64 -13.74
CA TYR A 236 -18.10 1.66 -12.74
C TYR A 236 -19.43 2.06 -12.10
N TYR A 237 -20.43 1.18 -12.19
CA TYR A 237 -21.80 1.42 -11.73
C TYR A 237 -21.82 2.00 -10.30
N TRP A 238 -21.15 1.35 -9.36
CA TRP A 238 -21.16 1.78 -7.96
C TRP A 238 -20.41 3.08 -7.71
N ALA A 239 -19.43 3.43 -8.55
CA ALA A 239 -18.73 4.72 -8.45
C ALA A 239 -19.62 5.88 -8.89
N GLN A 240 -20.49 5.66 -9.88
CA GLN A 240 -21.45 6.67 -10.35
C GLN A 240 -22.58 6.89 -9.34
N GLN A 241 -23.07 5.82 -8.73
CA GLN A 241 -24.16 5.89 -7.77
C GLN A 241 -23.69 6.37 -6.38
N TYR A 242 -22.49 5.99 -5.97
CA TYR A 242 -21.97 6.21 -4.62
C TYR A 242 -20.53 6.72 -4.68
N PRO A 243 -20.35 8.02 -5.00
CA PRO A 243 -19.03 8.60 -5.21
C PRO A 243 -18.20 8.56 -3.92
N ALA A 244 -16.90 8.29 -4.06
CA ALA A 244 -15.96 8.35 -2.96
C ALA A 244 -14.60 8.71 -3.52
N ASP A 245 -13.88 9.58 -2.83
CA ASP A 245 -12.51 9.94 -3.19
C ASP A 245 -11.53 9.74 -2.02
N ILE A 246 -10.24 9.96 -2.31
CA ILE A 246 -9.17 9.80 -1.32
C ILE A 246 -9.23 10.86 -0.22
N VAL A 247 -9.77 12.04 -0.52
CA VAL A 247 -9.91 13.16 0.44
C VAL A 247 -11.00 12.82 1.44
N ASP A 248 -12.10 12.21 1.01
CA ASP A 248 -13.14 11.66 1.89
C ASP A 248 -12.52 10.68 2.91
N LEU A 249 -11.78 9.68 2.42
CA LEU A 249 -11.13 8.68 3.29
C LEU A 249 -10.13 9.33 4.25
N LEU A 250 -9.32 10.27 3.76
CA LEU A 250 -8.37 11.01 4.59
C LEU A 250 -9.09 11.80 5.69
N ALA A 251 -10.14 12.55 5.34
CA ALA A 251 -10.93 13.35 6.27
C ALA A 251 -11.57 12.48 7.36
N ILE A 252 -12.17 11.34 6.99
CA ILE A 252 -12.74 10.38 7.95
C ILE A 252 -11.66 9.91 8.94
N ARG A 253 -10.49 9.48 8.43
CA ARG A 253 -9.38 9.02 9.28
C ARG A 253 -8.87 10.11 10.21
N LEU A 254 -8.74 11.34 9.72
CA LEU A 254 -8.28 12.48 10.51
C LEU A 254 -9.29 12.85 11.61
N VAL A 255 -10.58 12.99 11.27
CA VAL A 255 -11.62 13.32 12.26
C VAL A 255 -11.72 12.26 13.35
N MET A 256 -11.72 10.98 12.97
CA MET A 256 -11.71 9.88 13.95
C MET A 256 -10.43 9.87 14.80
N GLY A 257 -9.27 10.07 14.18
CA GLY A 257 -7.99 10.13 14.87
C GLY A 257 -7.94 11.27 15.90
N LEU A 258 -8.45 12.45 15.56
CA LEU A 258 -8.58 13.57 16.49
C LEU A 258 -9.55 13.24 17.63
N ALA A 259 -10.69 12.61 17.34
CA ALA A 259 -11.65 12.23 18.38
C ALA A 259 -11.06 11.21 19.37
N LEU A 260 -10.28 10.23 18.88
CA LEU A 260 -9.55 9.27 19.71
C LEU A 260 -8.48 9.96 20.57
N LEU A 261 -7.70 10.87 19.99
CA LEU A 261 -6.73 11.68 20.74
C LEU A 261 -7.40 12.50 21.85
N GLN A 262 -8.53 13.15 21.56
CA GLN A 262 -9.29 13.93 22.53
C GLN A 262 -9.87 13.06 23.65
N GLU A 263 -10.31 11.84 23.35
CA GLU A 263 -10.76 10.87 24.36
C GLU A 263 -9.58 10.46 25.25
N SER A 264 -8.47 10.03 24.65
CA SER A 264 -7.26 9.62 25.38
C SER A 264 -6.70 10.77 26.24
N ALA A 265 -6.81 12.02 25.77
CA ALA A 265 -6.43 13.18 26.56
C ALA A 265 -7.31 13.37 27.80
N ARG A 266 -8.62 13.13 27.69
CA ARG A 266 -9.55 13.19 28.84
C ARG A 266 -9.34 12.04 29.82
N SER A 267 -9.11 10.83 29.32
CA SER A 267 -9.03 9.62 30.15
C SER A 267 -7.64 9.39 30.75
N ARG A 268 -6.57 9.74 30.01
CA ARG A 268 -5.16 9.41 30.36
C ARG A 268 -4.22 10.62 30.37
N GLY A 269 -4.68 11.81 30.00
CA GLY A 269 -3.84 13.02 29.98
C GLY A 269 -2.81 13.03 28.85
N THR A 270 -3.08 12.34 27.74
CA THR A 270 -2.19 12.34 26.54
C THR A 270 -2.29 13.65 25.74
N PRO A 271 -1.26 14.00 24.95
CA PRO A 271 -1.30 15.19 24.10
C PRO A 271 -2.27 15.02 22.93
N VAL A 272 -2.98 16.09 22.58
CA VAL A 272 -3.83 16.21 21.39
C VAL A 272 -3.13 17.03 20.30
N ARG A 273 -2.14 17.85 20.68
CA ARG A 273 -1.36 18.71 19.76
C ARG A 273 0.11 18.33 19.74
N ARG A 274 0.77 18.55 18.59
CA ARG A 274 2.23 18.38 18.41
C ARG A 274 3.03 19.19 19.44
N GLU A 275 2.62 20.42 19.70
CA GLU A 275 3.27 21.29 20.67
C GLU A 275 3.19 20.75 22.10
N GLN A 276 2.06 20.15 22.48
CA GLN A 276 1.88 19.52 23.79
C GLN A 276 2.80 18.31 23.93
N LEU A 277 2.89 17.47 22.90
CA LEU A 277 3.84 16.35 22.86
C LEU A 277 5.28 16.86 23.05
N ASN A 278 5.67 17.90 22.33
CA ASN A 278 7.00 18.50 22.45
C ASN A 278 7.24 19.13 23.83
N SER A 279 6.22 19.70 24.47
CA SER A 279 6.31 20.20 25.85
C SER A 279 6.58 19.07 26.83
N VAL A 280 5.89 17.94 26.69
CA VAL A 280 6.14 16.75 27.51
C VAL A 280 7.58 16.26 27.36
N LEU A 281 8.12 16.22 26.14
CA LEU A 281 9.52 15.83 25.91
C LEU A 281 10.50 16.76 26.64
N ARG A 282 10.28 18.07 26.58
CA ARG A 282 11.16 19.06 27.23
C ARG A 282 11.03 19.06 28.75
N GLU A 283 9.82 19.03 29.27
CA GLU A 283 9.54 19.14 30.70
C GLU A 283 9.78 17.83 31.45
N ARG A 284 9.60 16.69 30.76
CA ARG A 284 9.66 15.34 31.34
C ARG A 284 10.59 14.44 30.54
N GLY A 285 11.80 14.90 30.27
CA GLY A 285 12.73 14.21 29.38
C GLY A 285 13.06 12.77 29.80
N ALA A 286 13.44 12.55 31.07
CA ALA A 286 13.78 11.20 31.55
C ALA A 286 12.57 10.26 31.55
N GLU A 287 11.39 10.78 31.92
CA GLU A 287 10.12 10.05 31.84
C GLU A 287 9.81 9.69 30.39
N SER A 288 10.05 10.60 29.45
CA SER A 288 9.77 10.40 28.02
C SER A 288 10.62 9.30 27.41
N VAL A 289 11.92 9.26 27.74
CA VAL A 289 12.84 8.20 27.29
C VAL A 289 12.38 6.84 27.84
N LEU A 290 12.01 6.77 29.13
CA LEU A 290 11.54 5.53 29.75
C LEU A 290 10.19 5.06 29.19
N ARG A 291 9.25 5.98 28.96
CA ARG A 291 7.95 5.71 28.31
C ARG A 291 8.15 5.11 26.93
N TYR A 292 8.97 5.78 26.11
CA TYR A 292 9.27 5.30 24.76
C TYR A 292 9.91 3.92 24.80
N ALA A 293 10.93 3.70 25.64
CA ALA A 293 11.58 2.40 25.79
C ALA A 293 10.57 1.28 26.14
N LEU A 294 9.71 1.52 27.14
CA LEU A 294 8.71 0.56 27.58
C LEU A 294 7.70 0.20 26.48
N HIS A 295 7.12 1.20 25.81
CA HIS A 295 6.02 1.00 24.87
C HIS A 295 6.47 0.69 23.44
N SER A 296 7.73 0.99 23.08
CA SER A 296 8.32 0.57 21.80
C SER A 296 8.91 -0.84 21.83
N GLY A 297 9.01 -1.45 23.01
CA GLY A 297 9.69 -2.74 23.20
C GLY A 297 11.22 -2.63 23.25
N GLU A 298 11.79 -1.42 23.23
CA GLU A 298 13.22 -1.15 23.44
C GLU A 298 13.56 -1.20 24.96
N VAL A 299 13.16 -2.29 25.63
CA VAL A 299 13.29 -2.45 27.09
C VAL A 299 13.82 -3.82 27.50
N LEU A 300 14.69 -3.87 28.52
CA LEU A 300 15.07 -5.14 29.16
C LEU A 300 13.83 -5.76 29.86
N PRO A 301 13.48 -7.03 29.58
CA PRO A 301 12.29 -7.66 30.16
C PRO A 301 12.21 -7.56 31.69
N ASP A 302 13.34 -7.79 32.39
CA ASP A 302 13.42 -7.74 33.86
C ASP A 302 13.23 -6.32 34.44
N TRP A 303 13.33 -5.29 33.60
CA TRP A 303 13.16 -3.88 34.01
C TRP A 303 11.79 -3.31 33.63
N ALA A 304 11.04 -3.96 32.74
CA ALA A 304 9.78 -3.43 32.23
C ALA A 304 8.80 -3.09 33.36
N GLN A 305 8.57 -4.03 34.30
CA GLN A 305 7.68 -3.80 35.44
C GLN A 305 8.16 -2.65 36.34
N ARG A 306 9.47 -2.56 36.59
CA ARG A 306 10.04 -1.51 37.45
C ARG A 306 9.91 -0.12 36.81
N ILE A 307 10.07 -0.05 35.49
CA ILE A 307 9.87 1.18 34.73
C ILE A 307 8.40 1.58 34.80
N ASP A 308 7.47 0.66 34.53
CA ASP A 308 6.03 0.91 34.59
C ASP A 308 5.55 1.40 35.97
N ASP A 309 6.01 0.75 37.04
CA ASP A 309 5.75 1.16 38.43
C ASP A 309 6.26 2.58 38.73
N THR A 310 7.40 2.95 38.15
CA THR A 310 8.01 4.27 38.35
C THR A 310 7.25 5.35 37.58
N LEU A 311 6.86 5.06 36.34
CA LEU A 311 6.06 5.93 35.49
C LEU A 311 4.67 6.18 36.10
N SER A 312 4.05 5.15 36.66
CA SER A 312 2.73 5.25 37.34
C SER A 312 2.74 6.14 38.57
N ARG A 313 3.90 6.31 39.23
CA ARG A 313 4.06 7.16 40.42
C ARG A 313 4.38 8.62 40.10
N GLY A 314 4.63 8.97 38.83
CA GLY A 314 4.65 10.35 38.32
C GLY A 314 5.71 11.29 38.91
N ASN A 315 6.88 10.79 39.34
CA ASN A 315 7.93 11.63 39.93
C ASN A 315 9.16 11.74 39.00
N GLY A 316 9.39 12.93 38.44
CA GLY A 316 10.47 13.20 37.49
C GLY A 316 11.87 12.88 38.01
N THR A 317 12.15 13.13 39.30
CA THR A 317 13.43 12.77 39.94
C THR A 317 13.62 11.26 39.98
N ARG A 318 12.56 10.51 40.32
CA ARG A 318 12.62 9.03 40.32
C ARG A 318 12.84 8.49 38.91
N CYS A 319 12.20 9.07 37.90
CA CYS A 319 12.42 8.71 36.49
C CYS A 319 13.89 8.97 36.09
N HIS A 320 14.45 10.12 36.48
CA HIS A 320 15.85 10.42 36.24
C HIS A 320 16.79 9.41 36.91
N ASP A 321 16.62 9.15 38.21
CA ASP A 321 17.45 8.20 38.97
C ASP A 321 17.31 6.75 38.45
N LEU A 322 16.13 6.38 37.97
CA LEU A 322 15.92 5.08 37.34
C LEU A 322 16.65 5.01 36.00
N LEU A 323 16.51 6.03 35.15
CA LEU A 323 17.16 6.09 33.85
C LEU A 323 18.69 6.03 33.98
N GLN A 324 19.28 6.74 34.94
CA GLN A 324 20.73 6.69 35.21
C GLN A 324 21.23 5.28 35.53
N ARG A 325 20.42 4.44 36.20
CA ARG A 325 20.77 3.05 36.53
C ARG A 325 20.46 2.08 35.40
N TYR A 326 19.36 2.30 34.69
CA TYR A 326 18.86 1.42 33.66
C TYR A 326 19.62 1.55 32.33
N TRP A 327 19.87 2.79 31.89
CA TRP A 327 20.42 3.07 30.57
C TRP A 327 21.79 2.42 30.29
N PRO A 328 22.75 2.40 31.23
CA PRO A 328 24.03 1.70 31.01
C PRO A 328 23.85 0.19 30.84
N LEU A 329 22.87 -0.42 31.53
CA LEU A 329 22.56 -1.84 31.42
C LEU A 329 21.96 -2.16 30.04
N TRP A 330 21.04 -1.32 29.58
CA TRP A 330 20.47 -1.42 28.23
C TRP A 330 21.56 -1.38 27.16
N HIS A 331 22.46 -0.40 27.21
CA HIS A 331 23.56 -0.29 26.26
C HIS A 331 24.58 -1.44 26.36
N THR A 332 24.84 -1.94 27.56
CA THR A 332 25.71 -3.10 27.76
C THR A 332 25.10 -4.33 27.09
N GLN A 333 23.79 -4.56 27.23
CA GLN A 333 23.08 -5.65 26.56
C GLN A 333 23.17 -5.52 25.03
N LEU A 334 22.85 -4.33 24.47
CA LEU A 334 22.96 -4.11 23.02
C LEU A 334 24.39 -4.30 22.50
N GLY A 335 25.38 -3.85 23.26
CA GLY A 335 26.80 -4.05 22.95
C GLY A 335 27.19 -5.53 22.92
N GLN A 336 26.72 -6.32 23.89
CA GLN A 336 26.95 -7.76 23.95
C GLN A 336 26.26 -8.52 22.80
N GLU A 337 25.00 -8.20 22.50
CA GLU A 337 24.27 -8.80 21.38
C GLU A 337 24.96 -8.52 20.05
N GLN A 338 25.37 -7.27 19.81
CA GLN A 338 26.09 -6.91 18.60
C GLN A 338 27.49 -7.53 18.55
N ALA A 339 28.24 -7.58 19.65
CA ALA A 339 29.56 -8.21 19.70
C ALA A 339 29.48 -9.71 19.39
N ALA A 340 28.46 -10.41 19.91
CA ALA A 340 28.21 -11.81 19.59
C ALA A 340 27.91 -12.00 18.09
N ALA A 341 27.07 -11.13 17.50
CA ALA A 341 26.78 -11.16 16.07
C ALA A 341 28.02 -10.89 15.20
N LEU A 342 28.87 -9.93 15.58
CA LEU A 342 30.13 -9.66 14.88
C LEU A 342 31.11 -10.83 15.02
N HIS A 343 31.18 -11.47 16.18
CA HIS A 343 32.06 -12.63 16.38
C HIS A 343 31.62 -13.84 15.54
N GLU A 344 30.31 -14.09 15.44
CA GLU A 344 29.75 -15.12 14.54
C GLU A 344 30.10 -14.81 13.09
N LEU A 345 29.87 -13.57 12.64
CA LEU A 345 30.20 -13.14 11.28
C LEU A 345 31.70 -13.23 10.99
N ALA A 346 32.55 -12.77 11.91
CA ALA A 346 34.00 -12.84 11.77
C ALA A 346 34.50 -14.28 11.74
N THR A 347 33.86 -15.20 12.49
CA THR A 347 34.16 -16.63 12.45
C THR A 347 33.81 -17.21 11.08
N ALA A 348 32.61 -16.93 10.57
CA ALA A 348 32.19 -17.34 9.22
C ALA A 348 33.11 -16.75 8.12
N ALA A 349 33.57 -15.51 8.31
CA ALA A 349 34.53 -14.85 7.44
C ALA A 349 35.99 -15.28 7.71
N ASN A 350 36.28 -16.12 8.69
CA ASN A 350 37.63 -16.51 9.10
C ASN A 350 38.55 -15.28 9.31
N ALA A 351 38.04 -14.29 10.06
CA ALA A 351 38.62 -12.97 10.31
C ALA A 351 38.51 -12.52 11.78
N THR A 352 38.40 -13.47 12.73
CA THR A 352 38.28 -13.19 14.17
C THR A 352 39.44 -12.35 14.72
N ALA A 353 40.67 -12.66 14.32
CA ALA A 353 41.85 -11.88 14.73
C ALA A 353 41.82 -10.43 14.24
N ALA A 354 41.20 -10.16 13.08
CA ALA A 354 41.04 -8.80 12.59
C ALA A 354 39.97 -8.05 13.39
N LEU A 355 38.87 -8.73 13.74
CA LEU A 355 37.83 -8.17 14.60
C LEU A 355 38.40 -7.79 15.99
N ASP A 356 39.19 -8.66 16.61
CA ASP A 356 39.77 -8.42 17.95
C ASP A 356 40.78 -7.26 17.99
N ALA A 357 41.31 -6.86 16.83
CA ALA A 357 42.29 -5.77 16.70
C ALA A 357 41.65 -4.39 16.44
N LEU A 358 40.33 -4.32 16.22
CA LEU A 358 39.65 -3.08 15.86
C LEU A 358 39.62 -2.08 17.02
N THR A 359 39.87 -0.81 16.71
CA THR A 359 39.63 0.29 17.65
C THR A 359 38.13 0.67 17.72
N PRO A 360 37.69 1.48 18.70
CA PRO A 360 36.30 1.96 18.73
C PRO A 360 35.86 2.70 17.46
N GLU A 361 36.79 3.40 16.79
CA GLU A 361 36.52 4.09 15.53
C GLU A 361 36.36 3.10 14.37
N ASP A 362 37.21 2.07 14.32
CA ASP A 362 37.10 1.00 13.33
C ASP A 362 35.80 0.21 13.49
N VAL A 363 35.37 -0.06 14.73
CA VAL A 363 34.07 -0.67 15.03
C VAL A 363 32.93 0.22 14.53
N ALA A 364 33.05 1.55 14.65
CA ALA A 364 32.05 2.47 14.09
C ALA A 364 31.98 2.37 12.57
N GLY A 365 33.14 2.32 11.89
CA GLY A 365 33.22 2.10 10.45
C GLY A 365 32.65 0.76 10.00
N LEU A 366 32.91 -0.33 10.75
CA LEU A 366 32.34 -1.65 10.48
C LEU A 366 30.81 -1.63 10.63
N LEU A 367 30.28 -1.06 11.72
CA LEU A 367 28.83 -0.95 11.91
C LEU A 367 28.18 -0.07 10.83
N GLN A 368 28.86 0.99 10.39
CA GLN A 368 28.40 1.83 9.29
C GLN A 368 28.30 1.03 7.98
N GLY A 369 29.35 0.34 7.58
CA GLY A 369 29.34 -0.44 6.33
C GLY A 369 28.29 -1.56 6.34
N LEU A 370 28.07 -2.22 7.49
CA LEU A 370 27.00 -3.22 7.62
C LEU A 370 25.60 -2.58 7.52
N ARG A 371 25.38 -1.38 8.09
CA ARG A 371 24.12 -0.62 7.94
C ARG A 371 23.89 -0.17 6.50
N GLU A 372 24.94 0.21 5.78
CA GLU A 372 24.88 0.62 4.38
C GLU A 372 24.57 -0.57 3.45
N PHE A 373 25.11 -1.75 3.73
CA PHE A 373 24.87 -2.95 2.95
C PHE A 373 23.51 -3.61 3.22
N ALA A 374 23.03 -3.62 4.46
CA ALA A 374 21.78 -4.28 4.86
C ALA A 374 20.57 -4.02 3.90
N PRO A 375 20.25 -2.77 3.50
CA PRO A 375 19.15 -2.52 2.57
C PRO A 375 19.43 -2.93 1.11
N GLN A 376 20.66 -3.35 0.78
CA GLN A 376 21.09 -3.75 -0.57
C GLN A 376 21.09 -5.27 -0.76
N GLU A 377 21.15 -6.04 0.33
CA GLU A 377 21.24 -7.51 0.32
C GLU A 377 20.17 -8.15 -0.58
N GLY A 378 18.91 -7.75 -0.43
CA GLY A 378 17.81 -8.33 -1.20
C GLY A 378 17.96 -8.12 -2.71
N MET A 379 18.54 -7.01 -3.13
CA MET A 379 18.77 -6.72 -4.55
C MET A 379 19.92 -7.55 -5.11
N VAL A 380 20.97 -7.78 -4.32
CA VAL A 380 22.08 -8.67 -4.68
C VAL A 380 21.57 -10.08 -4.98
N TRP A 381 20.73 -10.63 -4.11
CA TRP A 381 20.09 -11.93 -4.35
C TRP A 381 19.16 -11.93 -5.57
N THR A 382 18.37 -10.87 -5.73
CA THR A 382 17.43 -10.73 -6.86
C THR A 382 18.16 -10.76 -8.20
N LEU A 383 19.25 -9.99 -8.35
CA LEU A 383 20.04 -9.95 -9.57
C LEU A 383 20.68 -11.31 -9.90
N ALA A 384 21.19 -12.02 -8.89
CA ALA A 384 21.77 -13.34 -9.09
C ALA A 384 20.72 -14.41 -9.49
N MET A 385 19.49 -14.30 -8.97
CA MET A 385 18.36 -15.15 -9.36
C MET A 385 17.86 -14.81 -10.78
N GLU A 386 17.73 -13.52 -11.10
CA GLU A 386 17.32 -13.05 -12.42
C GLU A 386 18.31 -13.50 -13.49
N ALA A 387 19.62 -13.38 -13.23
CA ALA A 387 20.66 -13.85 -14.15
C ALA A 387 20.53 -15.34 -14.47
N GLN A 388 20.29 -16.18 -13.44
CA GLN A 388 20.06 -17.62 -13.65
C GLN A 388 18.78 -17.88 -14.45
N SER A 389 17.71 -17.15 -14.16
CA SER A 389 16.43 -17.29 -14.87
C SER A 389 16.56 -16.87 -16.34
N ILE A 390 17.31 -15.80 -16.62
CA ILE A 390 17.61 -15.32 -17.98
C ILE A 390 18.44 -16.36 -18.73
N ASP A 391 19.51 -16.90 -18.15
CA ASP A 391 20.35 -17.91 -18.80
C ASP A 391 19.54 -19.19 -19.12
N GLN A 392 18.71 -19.65 -18.18
CA GLN A 392 17.81 -20.78 -18.39
C GLN A 392 16.80 -20.52 -19.52
N LEU A 393 16.27 -19.29 -19.62
CA LEU A 393 15.38 -18.93 -20.71
C LEU A 393 16.15 -18.89 -22.04
N LEU A 394 17.29 -18.21 -22.10
CA LEU A 394 18.09 -18.04 -23.31
C LEU A 394 18.56 -19.37 -23.90
N THR A 395 18.91 -20.35 -23.07
CA THR A 395 19.25 -21.71 -23.52
C THR A 395 18.06 -22.46 -24.14
N GLN A 396 16.83 -22.08 -23.79
CA GLN A 396 15.60 -22.65 -24.36
C GLN A 396 15.08 -21.85 -25.55
N VAL A 397 15.59 -20.64 -25.80
CA VAL A 397 15.19 -19.84 -26.97
C VAL A 397 15.70 -20.53 -28.22
N GLN A 398 14.79 -21.22 -28.90
CA GLN A 398 15.01 -21.71 -30.25
C GLN A 398 14.69 -20.58 -31.22
N VAL A 399 15.70 -20.10 -31.96
CA VAL A 399 15.46 -19.21 -33.11
C VAL A 399 14.77 -20.05 -34.18
N PRO A 400 13.56 -19.69 -34.61
CA PRO A 400 12.89 -20.40 -35.69
C PRO A 400 13.77 -20.33 -36.95
N GLN A 401 14.18 -21.50 -37.45
CA GLN A 401 14.67 -21.62 -38.82
C GLN A 401 13.41 -21.74 -39.69
N GLU A 402 12.82 -20.61 -40.11
CA GLU A 402 11.75 -20.67 -41.11
C GLU A 402 12.38 -21.11 -42.43
N PRO A 403 12.04 -22.30 -42.98
CA PRO A 403 12.39 -22.57 -44.36
C PRO A 403 11.62 -21.58 -45.24
N PRO A 404 12.28 -20.85 -46.16
CA PRO A 404 11.57 -20.00 -47.09
C PRO A 404 10.57 -20.85 -47.87
N SER A 405 9.28 -20.56 -47.71
CA SER A 405 8.24 -21.17 -48.54
C SER A 405 8.08 -20.33 -49.80
N ASP A 406 8.43 -20.89 -50.96
CA ASP A 406 8.22 -20.24 -52.26
C ASP A 406 6.73 -20.12 -52.65
N LYS A 407 5.81 -20.65 -51.82
CA LYS A 407 4.37 -20.63 -52.08
C LYS A 407 3.69 -19.55 -51.25
N ARG A 408 2.91 -18.69 -51.92
CA ARG A 408 2.01 -17.72 -51.27
C ARG A 408 1.12 -18.42 -50.23
N PRO A 409 0.99 -17.90 -49.00
CA PRO A 409 0.13 -18.49 -47.98
C PRO A 409 -1.33 -18.51 -48.43
N PHE A 410 -2.05 -19.56 -48.05
CA PHE A 410 -3.49 -19.72 -48.29
C PHE A 410 -4.29 -18.63 -47.56
N ALA A 411 -3.93 -18.33 -46.32
CA ALA A 411 -4.49 -17.20 -45.58
C ALA A 411 -3.48 -16.64 -44.58
N GLN A 412 -3.63 -15.34 -44.28
CA GLN A 412 -2.89 -14.64 -43.25
C GLN A 412 -3.84 -14.31 -42.10
N ALA A 413 -3.44 -14.61 -40.87
CA ALA A 413 -4.24 -14.37 -39.67
C ALA A 413 -3.47 -13.53 -38.66
N TRP A 414 -4.14 -12.53 -38.07
CA TRP A 414 -3.55 -11.67 -37.06
C TRP A 414 -4.10 -12.05 -35.69
N PHE A 415 -3.21 -12.23 -34.72
CA PHE A 415 -3.51 -12.59 -33.35
C PHE A 415 -2.93 -11.54 -32.39
N CYS A 416 -3.42 -11.49 -31.15
CA CYS A 416 -2.79 -10.67 -30.13
C CYS A 416 -1.32 -11.08 -29.98
N ILE A 417 -0.43 -10.11 -29.73
CA ILE A 417 1.00 -10.36 -29.47
C ILE A 417 1.24 -11.10 -28.13
N ASP A 418 0.19 -11.26 -27.32
CA ASP A 418 0.22 -12.01 -26.08
C ASP A 418 0.63 -13.48 -26.30
N VAL A 419 1.57 -13.95 -25.48
CA VAL A 419 2.14 -15.31 -25.52
C VAL A 419 1.08 -16.42 -25.40
N ARG A 420 -0.11 -16.11 -24.87
CA ARG A 420 -1.23 -17.06 -24.80
C ARG A 420 -1.84 -17.39 -26.17
N ALA A 421 -1.68 -16.52 -27.18
CA ALA A 421 -2.14 -16.80 -28.55
C ALA A 421 -1.19 -17.72 -29.32
N GLU A 422 0.04 -17.88 -28.83
CA GLU A 422 1.12 -18.61 -29.50
C GLU A 422 0.79 -20.08 -29.81
N PRO A 423 0.17 -20.88 -28.91
CA PRO A 423 -0.17 -22.27 -29.22
C PRO A 423 -1.15 -22.40 -30.40
N ILE A 424 -2.11 -21.47 -30.50
CA ILE A 424 -3.11 -21.45 -31.58
C ILE A 424 -2.44 -21.09 -32.91
N ARG A 425 -1.58 -20.06 -32.89
CA ARG A 425 -0.80 -19.62 -34.05
C ARG A 425 0.03 -20.76 -34.64
N ARG A 426 0.86 -21.39 -33.79
CA ARG A 426 1.73 -22.51 -34.18
C ARG A 426 0.94 -23.73 -34.66
N HIS A 427 -0.24 -23.99 -34.10
CA HIS A 427 -1.10 -25.07 -34.57
C HIS A 427 -1.65 -24.75 -35.97
N LEU A 428 -2.12 -23.53 -36.21
CA LEU A 428 -2.64 -23.10 -37.50
C LEU A 428 -1.57 -23.19 -38.61
N GLU A 429 -0.37 -22.71 -38.32
CA GLU A 429 0.79 -22.77 -39.23
C GLU A 429 1.24 -24.22 -39.50
N ARG A 430 1.03 -25.13 -38.56
CA ARG A 430 1.37 -26.56 -38.73
C ARG A 430 0.33 -27.33 -39.55
N VAL A 431 -0.94 -26.95 -39.48
CA VAL A 431 -2.05 -27.66 -40.15
C VAL A 431 -2.08 -27.40 -41.65
N GLY A 432 -1.56 -26.26 -42.12
CA GLY A 432 -1.52 -25.95 -43.54
C GLY A 432 -0.68 -24.73 -43.88
N ASN A 433 -0.85 -24.22 -45.10
CA ASN A 433 -0.10 -23.05 -45.59
C ASN A 433 -0.70 -21.74 -45.06
N TYR A 434 -0.79 -21.60 -43.74
CA TYR A 434 -1.26 -20.40 -43.06
C TYR A 434 -0.07 -19.61 -42.53
N GLN A 435 -0.15 -18.28 -42.56
CA GLN A 435 0.85 -17.41 -41.97
C GLN A 435 0.20 -16.58 -40.87
N THR A 436 0.78 -16.54 -39.66
CA THR A 436 0.22 -15.76 -38.57
C THR A 436 1.10 -14.62 -38.13
N PHE A 437 0.48 -13.52 -37.71
CA PHE A 437 1.15 -12.33 -37.22
C PHE A 437 0.66 -11.99 -35.82
N GLY A 438 1.57 -11.50 -34.98
CA GLY A 438 1.21 -10.88 -33.71
C GLY A 438 0.99 -9.39 -33.89
N ILE A 439 -0.10 -8.85 -33.36
CA ILE A 439 -0.36 -7.41 -33.27
C ILE A 439 -0.51 -6.99 -31.82
N ALA A 440 0.13 -5.88 -31.46
CA ALA A 440 -0.04 -5.28 -30.15
C ALA A 440 -1.43 -4.64 -30.02
N GLY A 441 -2.07 -4.85 -28.87
CA GLY A 441 -3.36 -4.24 -28.55
C GLY A 441 -4.57 -5.02 -29.05
N PHE A 442 -5.70 -4.35 -29.05
CA PHE A 442 -7.05 -4.90 -29.28
C PHE A 442 -7.42 -4.86 -30.78
N PHE A 443 -6.46 -5.12 -31.66
CA PHE A 443 -6.62 -5.00 -33.11
C PHE A 443 -7.06 -3.61 -33.59
N GLY A 444 -6.86 -2.57 -32.77
CA GLY A 444 -7.27 -1.20 -33.08
C GLY A 444 -8.79 -0.95 -32.98
N VAL A 445 -9.59 -1.89 -32.47
CA VAL A 445 -11.04 -1.77 -32.31
C VAL A 445 -11.44 -1.75 -30.83
N PRO A 446 -11.58 -0.58 -30.16
CA PRO A 446 -11.96 -0.53 -28.76
C PRO A 446 -13.41 -1.02 -28.62
N VAL A 447 -13.63 -2.17 -27.97
CA VAL A 447 -14.95 -2.81 -27.86
C VAL A 447 -15.46 -2.69 -26.43
N GLY A 448 -16.67 -2.21 -26.30
CA GLY A 448 -17.54 -2.37 -25.15
C GLY A 448 -18.43 -3.58 -25.35
N PHE A 449 -18.72 -4.33 -24.29
CA PHE A 449 -19.59 -5.49 -24.35
C PHE A 449 -20.65 -5.41 -23.26
N LEU A 450 -21.92 -5.52 -23.66
CA LEU A 450 -23.04 -5.63 -22.74
C LEU A 450 -23.55 -7.06 -22.78
N GLY A 451 -23.29 -7.81 -21.70
CA GLY A 451 -23.75 -9.18 -21.55
C GLY A 451 -25.26 -9.26 -21.33
N TYR A 452 -25.88 -10.38 -21.70
CA TYR A 452 -27.30 -10.58 -21.52
C TYR A 452 -27.68 -10.56 -20.02
N GLY A 453 -28.69 -9.78 -19.65
CA GLY A 453 -29.12 -9.59 -18.25
C GLY A 453 -28.15 -8.77 -17.38
N LYS A 454 -27.09 -8.19 -17.96
CA LYS A 454 -26.18 -7.29 -17.25
C LYS A 454 -26.50 -5.84 -17.58
N GLY A 455 -26.72 -5.03 -16.55
CA GLY A 455 -26.99 -3.59 -16.68
C GLY A 455 -25.75 -2.72 -16.87
N SER A 456 -24.55 -3.29 -17.05
CA SER A 456 -23.30 -2.54 -17.16
C SER A 456 -22.40 -3.05 -18.28
N GLU A 457 -21.83 -2.09 -19.03
CA GLU A 457 -20.88 -2.33 -20.11
C GLU A 457 -19.51 -2.78 -19.56
N SER A 458 -18.98 -3.86 -20.12
CA SER A 458 -17.60 -4.32 -19.88
C SER A 458 -16.69 -3.80 -20.97
N HIS A 459 -15.66 -3.05 -20.59
CA HIS A 459 -14.70 -2.49 -21.54
C HIS A 459 -13.61 -3.51 -21.89
N TYR A 460 -13.58 -3.97 -23.14
CA TYR A 460 -12.53 -4.82 -23.70
C TYR A 460 -11.52 -3.97 -24.48
N CYS A 461 -10.92 -3.00 -23.78
CA CYS A 461 -9.87 -2.11 -24.29
C CYS A 461 -8.96 -1.65 -23.13
N PRO A 462 -7.77 -1.06 -23.41
CA PRO A 462 -6.90 -0.50 -22.37
C PRO A 462 -7.65 0.49 -21.49
N ALA A 463 -7.31 0.54 -20.21
CA ALA A 463 -8.03 1.35 -19.20
C ALA A 463 -8.07 2.87 -19.52
N VAL A 464 -7.17 3.37 -20.36
CA VAL A 464 -7.12 4.77 -20.81
C VAL A 464 -7.95 5.07 -22.06
N ILE A 465 -8.54 4.05 -22.69
CA ILE A 465 -9.32 4.17 -23.92
C ILE A 465 -10.78 3.89 -23.58
N THR A 466 -11.67 4.83 -23.91
CA THR A 466 -13.12 4.61 -23.88
C THR A 466 -13.52 3.86 -25.16
N PRO A 467 -14.24 2.72 -25.04
CA PRO A 467 -14.71 2.00 -26.21
C PRO A 467 -15.64 2.87 -27.05
N LYS A 468 -15.56 2.73 -28.38
CA LYS A 468 -16.47 3.40 -29.32
C LYS A 468 -17.42 2.42 -30.01
N ASN A 469 -17.16 1.12 -29.88
CA ASN A 469 -17.93 0.07 -30.52
C ASN A 469 -18.58 -0.77 -29.43
N LEU A 470 -19.91 -0.82 -29.36
CA LEU A 470 -20.63 -1.62 -28.37
C LEU A 470 -21.12 -2.92 -29.02
N VAL A 471 -20.79 -4.06 -28.41
CA VAL A 471 -21.29 -5.39 -28.76
C VAL A 471 -22.33 -5.79 -27.72
N LEU A 472 -23.52 -6.15 -28.20
CA LEU A 472 -24.64 -6.56 -27.35
C LEU A 472 -24.80 -8.08 -27.43
N GLU A 473 -24.84 -8.75 -26.29
CA GLU A 473 -25.27 -10.13 -26.20
C GLU A 473 -26.79 -10.19 -26.08
N LEU A 474 -27.44 -10.70 -27.12
CA LEU A 474 -28.89 -10.80 -27.23
C LEU A 474 -29.30 -12.28 -27.32
N PRO A 475 -30.42 -12.67 -26.68
CA PRO A 475 -30.92 -14.04 -26.80
C PRO A 475 -31.43 -14.25 -28.24
N ALA A 476 -31.17 -15.43 -28.80
CA ALA A 476 -31.56 -15.76 -30.17
C ALA A 476 -33.10 -15.80 -30.38
N ALA A 477 -33.86 -15.98 -29.29
CA ALA A 477 -35.32 -15.88 -29.28
C ALA A 477 -35.73 -14.76 -28.32
N LEU A 478 -36.43 -13.75 -28.85
CA LEU A 478 -36.94 -12.62 -28.10
C LEU A 478 -38.28 -13.02 -27.45
N ASP A 479 -38.33 -13.04 -26.11
CA ASP A 479 -39.60 -13.09 -25.38
C ASP A 479 -40.00 -11.65 -24.99
N PRO A 480 -41.03 -11.06 -25.62
CA PRO A 480 -41.44 -9.68 -25.38
C PRO A 480 -41.98 -9.41 -23.97
N ASN A 481 -42.19 -10.44 -23.14
CA ASN A 481 -42.66 -10.30 -21.76
C ASN A 481 -41.54 -10.30 -20.70
N ASN A 482 -40.26 -10.34 -21.10
CA ASN A 482 -39.16 -10.37 -20.15
C ASN A 482 -38.76 -8.94 -19.72
N GLU A 483 -39.11 -8.55 -18.49
CA GLU A 483 -38.84 -7.22 -17.91
C GLU A 483 -37.34 -6.85 -17.92
N ASP A 484 -36.45 -7.85 -17.79
CA ASP A 484 -35.00 -7.65 -17.84
C ASP A 484 -34.51 -7.21 -19.22
N PHE A 485 -35.20 -7.58 -20.30
CA PHE A 485 -34.84 -7.15 -21.65
C PHE A 485 -35.15 -5.67 -21.86
N LEU A 486 -36.32 -5.20 -21.40
CA LEU A 486 -36.75 -3.81 -21.55
C LEU A 486 -35.91 -2.84 -20.71
N SER A 487 -35.52 -3.25 -19.50
CA SER A 487 -34.65 -2.45 -18.63
C SER A 487 -33.23 -2.34 -19.21
N THR A 488 -32.65 -3.46 -19.68
CA THR A 488 -31.31 -3.50 -20.30
C THR A 488 -31.27 -2.71 -21.61
N LEU A 489 -32.31 -2.81 -22.45
CA LEU A 489 -32.42 -2.02 -23.68
C LEU A 489 -32.60 -0.53 -23.37
N GLY A 490 -33.38 -0.18 -22.34
CA GLY A 490 -33.59 1.20 -21.90
C GLY A 490 -32.31 1.88 -21.42
N HIS A 491 -31.48 1.16 -20.66
CA HIS A 491 -30.17 1.64 -20.22
C HIS A 491 -29.17 1.75 -21.39
N ALA A 492 -29.11 0.75 -22.27
CA ALA A 492 -28.27 0.79 -23.47
C ALA A 492 -28.66 1.94 -24.43
N LEU A 493 -29.96 2.19 -24.62
CA LEU A 493 -30.47 3.31 -25.43
C LEU A 493 -30.11 4.67 -24.82
N HIS A 494 -30.10 4.75 -23.49
CA HIS A 494 -29.77 5.97 -22.76
C HIS A 494 -28.28 6.33 -22.88
N ASP A 495 -27.38 5.33 -22.92
CA ASP A 495 -25.96 5.58 -23.21
C ASP A 495 -25.66 5.78 -24.70
N LEU A 496 -26.43 5.15 -25.60
CA LEU A 496 -26.40 5.43 -27.04
C LEU A 496 -26.82 6.88 -27.39
N LYS A 497 -27.62 7.55 -26.56
CA LYS A 497 -27.92 9.00 -26.71
C LYS A 497 -26.68 9.90 -26.60
N LYS A 498 -25.57 9.40 -26.05
CA LYS A 498 -24.29 10.14 -25.99
C LYS A 498 -23.42 9.97 -27.25
N SER A 499 -23.86 9.15 -28.22
CA SER A 499 -23.18 8.93 -29.51
C SER A 499 -23.82 9.75 -30.63
N VAL A 500 -22.99 10.26 -31.54
CA VAL A 500 -23.30 11.25 -32.60
C VAL A 500 -24.24 10.72 -33.71
N LEU A 501 -24.75 9.49 -33.60
CA LEU A 501 -25.64 8.87 -34.61
C LEU A 501 -27.14 8.88 -34.25
N SER A 502 -27.52 9.49 -33.13
CA SER A 502 -28.92 9.64 -32.67
C SER A 502 -29.94 10.20 -33.69
N PRO A 503 -29.59 11.09 -34.65
CA PRO A 503 -30.61 11.65 -35.55
C PRO A 503 -31.16 10.69 -36.61
N TYR A 504 -30.43 9.65 -37.02
CA TYR A 504 -30.82 8.86 -38.20
C TYR A 504 -31.74 7.68 -37.88
N VAL A 505 -31.51 6.97 -36.79
CA VAL A 505 -32.33 5.80 -36.41
C VAL A 505 -33.68 6.22 -35.80
N THR A 506 -33.70 7.35 -35.09
CA THR A 506 -34.93 7.88 -34.47
C THR A 506 -35.93 8.36 -35.52
N VAL A 507 -35.45 8.89 -36.66
CA VAL A 507 -36.33 9.39 -37.73
C VAL A 507 -36.97 8.25 -38.54
N GLU A 508 -36.28 7.13 -38.75
CA GLU A 508 -36.86 5.98 -39.47
C GLU A 508 -37.88 5.20 -38.62
N ALA A 509 -37.60 4.97 -37.33
CA ALA A 509 -38.50 4.23 -36.45
C ALA A 509 -39.77 5.04 -36.08
N VAL A 510 -39.61 6.35 -35.81
CA VAL A 510 -40.74 7.24 -35.52
C VAL A 510 -41.51 7.58 -36.79
N GLY A 511 -40.83 7.69 -37.94
CA GLY A 511 -41.43 7.93 -39.25
C GLY A 511 -42.37 6.82 -39.73
N MET A 512 -42.05 5.55 -39.47
CA MET A 512 -42.96 4.42 -39.79
C MET A 512 -44.24 4.43 -38.94
N LEU A 513 -44.14 4.82 -37.66
CA LEU A 513 -45.30 4.94 -36.76
C LEU A 513 -46.24 6.08 -37.20
N PHE A 514 -45.70 7.23 -37.60
CA PHE A 514 -46.53 8.33 -38.14
C PHE A 514 -47.04 8.05 -39.56
N GLY A 515 -46.31 7.28 -40.37
CA GLY A 515 -46.75 6.85 -41.69
C GLY A 515 -48.01 5.98 -41.65
N LEU A 516 -48.08 5.02 -40.71
CA LEU A 516 -49.26 4.19 -40.51
C LEU A 516 -50.50 5.01 -40.10
N ASP A 517 -50.32 6.04 -39.27
CA ASP A 517 -51.39 6.94 -38.84
C ASP A 517 -51.91 7.82 -39.99
N LEU A 518 -51.03 8.27 -40.87
CA LEU A 518 -51.39 9.05 -42.06
C LEU A 518 -52.14 8.20 -43.11
N PHE A 519 -51.61 7.02 -43.45
CA PHE A 519 -52.26 6.10 -44.40
C PHE A 519 -53.61 5.59 -43.90
N GLY A 520 -53.74 5.32 -42.60
CA GLY A 520 -55.01 4.93 -41.97
C GLY A 520 -56.07 6.02 -42.04
N LYS A 521 -55.69 7.28 -41.79
CA LYS A 521 -56.58 8.45 -41.90
C LYS A 521 -57.01 8.75 -43.34
N THR A 522 -56.16 8.46 -44.33
CA THR A 522 -56.45 8.77 -45.75
C THR A 522 -57.23 7.66 -46.47
N LEU A 523 -56.94 6.38 -46.20
CA LEU A 523 -57.54 5.27 -46.96
C LEU A 523 -58.81 4.69 -46.32
N ALA A 524 -58.96 4.79 -44.98
CA ALA A 524 -60.11 4.21 -44.28
C ALA A 524 -60.47 4.97 -42.98
N PRO A 525 -60.82 6.27 -43.06
CA PRO A 525 -60.93 7.16 -41.90
C PRO A 525 -61.93 6.69 -40.81
N LEU A 526 -63.04 6.06 -41.20
CA LEU A 526 -64.08 5.59 -40.26
C LEU A 526 -63.74 4.27 -39.55
N ALA A 527 -62.98 3.40 -40.21
CA ALA A 527 -62.50 2.15 -39.60
C ALA A 527 -61.30 2.42 -38.69
N TYR A 528 -60.42 3.33 -39.12
CA TYR A 528 -59.25 3.74 -38.37
C TYR A 528 -59.62 4.49 -37.08
N SER A 529 -60.60 5.41 -37.11
CA SER A 529 -61.03 6.12 -35.91
C SER A 529 -61.66 5.21 -34.85
N ARG A 530 -62.44 4.20 -35.25
CA ARG A 530 -63.03 3.20 -34.34
C ARG A 530 -61.99 2.25 -33.74
N TRP A 531 -60.92 1.96 -34.47
CA TRP A 531 -59.80 1.16 -33.96
C TRP A 531 -58.94 1.97 -32.99
N ARG A 532 -58.61 3.23 -33.33
CA ARG A 532 -57.85 4.16 -32.48
C ARG A 532 -58.58 4.42 -31.15
N SER A 533 -59.89 4.63 -31.17
CA SER A 533 -60.69 4.88 -29.97
C SER A 533 -60.80 3.68 -29.00
N ARG A 534 -60.34 2.49 -29.39
CA ARG A 534 -60.27 1.30 -28.52
C ARG A 534 -58.90 1.11 -27.86
N ILE A 535 -57.89 1.86 -28.31
CA ILE A 535 -56.52 1.80 -27.78
C ILE A 535 -56.29 2.90 -26.74
N ASP A 536 -57.09 3.98 -26.77
CA ASP A 536 -57.03 5.11 -25.83
C ASP A 536 -57.96 4.97 -24.59
N THR A 537 -58.44 3.76 -24.31
CA THR A 537 -59.06 3.33 -23.02
C THR A 537 -58.28 2.16 -22.48
#